data_AF-A0A8C8Y1M9-F1
#
_entry.id   AF-A0A8C8Y1M9-F1
#
_cell.length_a   1.000
_cell.length_b   1.000
_cell.length_c   1.000
_cell.angle_alpha   90.00
_cell.angle_beta   90.00
_cell.angle_gamma   90.00
#
_symmetry.space_group_name_H-M   'P 1'
#
loop_
_entity.id
_entity.type
_entity.pdbx_description
1 polymer ?
#
loop_
_entity_poly.entity_id
_entity_poly.type
_entity_poly.pdbx_seq_one_letter_code
_entity_poly.pdbx_strand_id
1 'polypeptide(L)'
;MDLCSWCQRGALREASRKPASPRHWSRVNGWSWPLHTFQVVAWIILFILAFTNFCIFVPLLPPNWNLIMYGVTGGLFCFHFVVHLLGISIDPAETNVRLKKYLKPIPTFDPSKHTRVIENQYCHLCEVAV
;
A
#
# COMPACT_ATOMS: atom_id res chain seq x y z
N MET A 1 10.06 6.00 -52.44
CA MET A 1 9.17 5.34 -51.46
C MET A 1 9.83 5.50 -50.11
N ASP A 2 9.37 6.51 -49.37
CA ASP A 2 10.23 7.33 -48.52
C ASP A 2 10.28 6.84 -47.07
N LEU A 3 11.36 6.14 -46.71
CA LEU A 3 11.71 5.76 -45.34
C LEU A 3 11.73 6.97 -44.38
N CYS A 4 12.11 8.15 -44.89
CA CYS A 4 12.17 9.38 -44.11
C CYS A 4 10.77 9.81 -43.60
N SER A 5 9.74 9.60 -44.43
CA SER A 5 8.34 9.94 -44.09
C SER A 5 7.74 9.03 -43.01
N TRP A 6 8.28 7.82 -42.84
CA TRP A 6 7.82 6.85 -41.84
C TRP A 6 8.47 7.13 -40.48
N CYS A 7 9.75 7.50 -40.47
CA CYS A 7 10.47 7.90 -39.26
C CYS A 7 9.89 9.18 -38.65
N GLN A 8 9.56 10.18 -39.48
CA GLN A 8 8.89 11.41 -39.01
C GLN A 8 7.50 11.14 -38.43
N ARG A 9 6.76 10.16 -38.98
CA ARG A 9 5.43 9.76 -38.44
C ARG A 9 5.54 9.02 -37.11
N GLY A 10 6.58 8.22 -36.90
CA GLY A 10 6.90 7.61 -35.61
C GLY A 10 7.22 8.65 -34.54
N ALA A 11 8.13 9.57 -34.86
CA ALA A 11 8.54 10.64 -33.95
C ALA A 11 7.40 11.61 -33.61
N LEU A 12 6.53 11.97 -34.56
CA LEU A 12 5.34 12.78 -34.30
C LEU A 12 4.28 12.04 -33.46
N ARG A 13 4.15 10.72 -33.63
CA ARG A 13 3.28 9.88 -32.78
C ARG A 13 3.80 9.75 -31.35
N GLU A 14 5.11 9.72 -31.15
CA GLU A 14 5.74 9.74 -29.83
C GLU A 14 5.66 11.12 -29.19
N ALA A 15 5.87 12.20 -29.95
CA ALA A 15 5.70 13.57 -29.47
C ALA A 15 4.24 13.92 -29.14
N SER A 16 3.27 13.34 -29.86
CA SER A 16 1.83 13.51 -29.60
C SER A 16 1.29 12.57 -28.53
N ARG A 17 2.07 11.58 -28.07
CA ARG A 17 1.72 10.78 -26.90
C ARG A 17 1.98 11.68 -25.70
N LYS A 18 0.97 12.49 -25.34
CA LYS A 18 0.96 13.26 -24.08
C LYS A 18 1.59 12.39 -23.01
N PRO A 19 2.67 12.83 -22.31
CA PRO A 19 3.15 12.08 -21.17
C PRO A 19 1.92 11.90 -20.29
N ALA A 20 1.52 10.65 -20.08
CA ALA A 20 0.45 10.32 -19.17
C ALA A 20 0.75 11.13 -17.91
N SER A 21 -0.17 12.03 -17.52
CA SER A 21 0.03 12.93 -16.38
C SER A 21 0.67 12.13 -15.26
N PRO A 22 1.72 12.64 -14.56
CA PRO A 22 2.39 11.89 -13.51
C PRO A 22 1.31 11.30 -12.63
N ARG A 23 1.18 9.97 -12.70
CA ARG A 23 0.10 9.28 -12.04
C ARG A 23 0.29 9.54 -10.56
N HIS A 24 -0.79 10.06 -9.98
CA HIS A 24 -1.42 9.39 -8.87
C HIS A 24 -0.64 9.53 -7.56
N TRP A 25 -1.13 10.42 -6.71
CA TRP A 25 -0.98 10.41 -5.26
C TRP A 25 -0.53 9.03 -4.77
N SER A 26 0.75 8.93 -4.41
CA SER A 26 1.29 7.74 -3.78
C SER A 26 0.40 7.39 -2.60
N ARG A 27 -0.13 6.15 -2.55
CA ARG A 27 -1.00 5.68 -1.46
C ARG A 27 -0.35 6.06 -0.13
N VAL A 28 -1.09 6.77 0.71
CA VAL A 28 -0.61 7.26 2.01
C VAL A 28 -0.72 6.18 3.07
N ASN A 29 -1.67 5.27 2.95
CA ASN A 29 -1.90 4.20 3.90
C ASN A 29 -2.87 3.17 3.28
N GLY A 30 -3.23 2.13 4.02
CA GLY A 30 -4.25 1.17 3.60
C GLY A 30 -5.67 1.73 3.52
N TRP A 31 -5.90 2.98 3.95
CA TRP A 31 -7.19 3.69 3.80
C TRP A 31 -7.33 4.41 2.47
N SER A 32 -6.24 4.54 1.71
CA SER A 32 -6.28 5.21 0.41
C SER A 32 -7.09 4.40 -0.62
N TRP A 33 -7.93 5.12 -1.35
CA TRP A 33 -8.80 4.56 -2.38
C TRP A 33 -8.00 4.26 -3.67
N PRO A 34 -8.31 3.18 -4.41
CA PRO A 34 -9.28 2.13 -4.09
C PRO A 34 -8.78 1.24 -2.95
N LEU A 35 -9.67 0.90 -2.01
CA LEU A 35 -9.37 -0.07 -0.96
C LEU A 35 -8.93 -1.39 -1.60
N HIS A 36 -7.82 -1.92 -1.11
CA HIS A 36 -7.26 -3.15 -1.61
C HIS A 36 -8.25 -4.30 -1.34
N THR A 37 -8.65 -5.05 -2.37
CA THR A 37 -9.67 -6.12 -2.24
C THR A 37 -9.33 -7.11 -1.13
N PHE A 38 -8.05 -7.47 -0.98
CA PHE A 38 -7.61 -8.37 0.09
C PHE A 38 -7.81 -7.79 1.50
N GLN A 39 -7.76 -6.46 1.67
CA GLN A 39 -8.03 -5.82 2.96
C GLN A 39 -9.50 -5.97 3.37
N VAL A 40 -10.42 -5.81 2.41
CA VAL A 40 -11.85 -6.00 2.64
C VAL A 40 -12.15 -7.47 2.98
N VAL A 41 -11.58 -8.41 2.21
CA VAL A 41 -11.72 -9.84 2.47
C VAL A 41 -11.20 -10.21 3.86
N ALA A 42 -10.04 -9.67 4.26
CA ALA A 42 -9.48 -9.90 5.59
C ALA A 42 -10.40 -9.41 6.71
N TRP A 43 -11.02 -8.23 6.56
CA TRP A 43 -11.99 -7.72 7.54
C TRP A 43 -13.23 -8.62 7.63
N ILE A 44 -13.77 -9.07 6.50
CA ILE A 44 -14.93 -9.97 6.49
C ILE A 44 -14.60 -11.27 7.25
N ILE A 45 -13.46 -11.88 6.96
CA ILE A 45 -13.00 -13.10 7.64
C ILE A 45 -12.83 -12.84 9.15
N LEU A 46 -12.24 -11.71 9.52
CA LEU A 46 -12.04 -11.34 10.93
C LEU A 46 -13.39 -11.19 11.67
N PHE A 47 -14.38 -10.57 11.05
CA PHE A 47 -15.72 -10.44 11.64
C PHE A 47 -16.44 -11.80 11.76
N ILE A 48 -16.35 -12.66 10.75
CA ILE A 48 -16.92 -14.02 10.82
C ILE A 48 -16.27 -14.81 11.94
N LEU A 49 -14.93 -14.74 12.05
CA LEU A 49 -14.19 -15.43 13.10
C LEU A 49 -14.57 -14.90 14.50
N ALA A 50 -14.72 -13.58 14.65
CA ALA A 50 -15.16 -12.96 15.90
C ALA A 50 -16.55 -13.44 16.30
N PHE A 51 -17.51 -13.34 15.39
CA PHE A 51 -18.88 -13.75 15.62
C PHE A 51 -18.96 -15.24 16.00
N THR A 52 -18.29 -16.09 15.23
CA THR A 52 -18.33 -17.54 15.48
C THR A 52 -17.68 -17.88 16.83
N ASN A 53 -16.57 -17.23 17.21
CA ASN A 53 -15.95 -17.45 18.51
C ASN A 53 -16.82 -16.93 19.66
N PHE A 54 -17.18 -15.66 19.67
CA PHE A 54 -17.82 -15.03 20.82
C PHE A 54 -19.31 -15.35 20.96
N CYS A 55 -20.01 -15.60 19.85
CA CYS A 55 -21.46 -15.85 19.88
C CYS A 55 -21.82 -17.34 19.81
N ILE A 56 -20.92 -18.20 19.33
CA ILE A 56 -21.18 -19.64 19.19
C ILE A 56 -20.25 -20.42 20.09
N PHE A 57 -18.93 -20.41 19.83
CA PHE A 57 -18.03 -21.30 20.55
C PHE A 57 -17.97 -21.01 22.05
N VAL A 58 -17.69 -19.76 22.46
CA VAL A 58 -17.52 -19.40 23.88
C VAL A 58 -18.78 -19.67 24.72
N PRO A 59 -20.02 -19.34 24.28
CA PRO A 59 -21.23 -19.73 25.00
C PRO A 59 -21.46 -21.24 25.13
N LEU A 60 -20.98 -22.03 24.17
CA LEU A 60 -21.12 -23.49 24.17
C LEU A 60 -20.16 -24.18 25.17
N LEU A 61 -19.15 -23.47 25.70
CA LEU A 61 -18.26 -24.04 26.71
C LEU A 61 -18.98 -24.21 28.08
N PRO A 62 -18.47 -25.11 28.94
CA PRO A 62 -18.98 -25.28 30.29
C PRO A 62 -18.91 -23.96 31.08
N PRO A 63 -19.91 -23.63 31.92
CA PRO A 63 -20.02 -22.32 32.59
C PRO A 63 -18.76 -21.84 33.32
N ASN A 64 -17.99 -22.78 33.86
CA ASN A 64 -16.78 -22.52 34.63
C ASN A 64 -15.63 -21.93 33.78
N TRP A 65 -15.63 -22.15 32.46
CA TRP A 65 -14.57 -21.72 31.55
C TRP A 65 -14.97 -20.50 30.70
N ASN A 66 -16.26 -20.20 30.60
CA ASN A 66 -16.77 -19.18 29.67
C ASN A 66 -16.18 -17.80 29.96
N LEU A 67 -16.12 -17.39 31.23
CA LEU A 67 -15.56 -16.10 31.61
C LEU A 67 -14.07 -15.99 31.27
N ILE A 68 -13.30 -17.05 31.54
CA ILE A 68 -11.86 -17.10 31.24
C ILE A 68 -11.65 -17.02 29.73
N MET A 69 -12.43 -17.78 28.96
CA MET A 69 -12.35 -17.77 27.50
C MET A 69 -12.73 -16.42 26.92
N TYR A 70 -13.80 -15.77 27.39
CA TYR A 70 -14.14 -14.40 26.98
C TYR A 70 -13.00 -13.42 27.25
N GLY A 71 -12.38 -13.49 28.43
CA GLY A 71 -11.27 -12.61 28.79
C GLY A 71 -10.04 -12.83 27.90
N VAL A 72 -9.58 -14.08 27.78
CA VAL A 72 -8.35 -14.42 27.04
C VAL A 72 -8.54 -14.22 25.54
N THR A 73 -9.60 -14.78 24.96
CA THR A 73 -9.86 -14.66 23.51
C THR A 73 -10.26 -13.23 23.14
N GLY A 74 -11.03 -12.55 23.99
CA GLY A 74 -11.37 -11.14 23.83
C GLY A 74 -10.14 -10.24 23.83
N GLY A 75 -9.25 -10.42 24.80
CA GLY A 75 -7.99 -9.68 24.88
C GLY A 75 -7.11 -9.90 23.65
N LEU A 76 -6.92 -11.15 23.22
CA LEU A 76 -6.13 -11.48 22.03
C LEU A 76 -6.75 -10.90 20.76
N PHE A 77 -8.06 -10.98 20.61
CA PHE A 77 -8.78 -10.44 19.46
C PHE A 77 -8.69 -8.91 19.41
N CYS A 78 -8.88 -8.22 20.54
CA CYS A 78 -8.72 -6.77 20.64
C CYS A 78 -7.29 -6.34 20.28
N PHE A 79 -6.27 -7.01 20.83
CA PHE A 79 -4.88 -6.73 20.49
C PHE A 79 -4.62 -6.91 18.98
N HIS A 80 -5.08 -8.02 18.41
CA HIS A 80 -4.95 -8.30 16.98
C HIS A 80 -5.62 -7.21 16.14
N PHE A 81 -6.85 -6.82 16.49
CA PHE A 81 -7.58 -5.75 15.80
C PHE A 81 -6.83 -4.41 15.86
N VAL A 82 -6.29 -4.04 17.01
CA VAL A 82 -5.48 -2.83 17.17
C VAL A 82 -4.23 -2.88 16.29
N VAL A 83 -3.47 -3.97 16.32
CA VAL A 83 -2.28 -4.12 15.48
C VAL A 83 -2.63 -4.07 13.99
N HIS A 84 -3.76 -4.67 13.59
CA HIS A 84 -4.24 -4.62 12.22
C HIS A 84 -4.60 -3.20 11.78
N LEU A 85 -5.32 -2.44 12.63
CA LEU A 85 -5.63 -1.03 12.37
C LEU A 85 -4.36 -0.18 12.28
N LEU A 86 -3.39 -0.40 13.17
CA LEU A 86 -2.10 0.29 13.12
C LEU A 86 -1.36 -0.01 11.82
N GLY A 87 -1.27 -1.28 11.42
CA GLY A 87 -0.63 -1.69 10.18
C GLY A 87 -1.29 -1.07 8.93
N ILE A 88 -2.60 -0.90 8.93
CA ILE A 88 -3.34 -0.24 7.84
C ILE A 88 -3.13 1.29 7.87
N SER A 89 -2.89 1.87 9.05
CA SER A 89 -2.82 3.32 9.24
C SER A 89 -1.41 3.90 9.11
N ILE A 90 -0.37 3.09 9.33
CA ILE A 90 1.03 3.51 9.15
C ILE A 90 1.28 3.81 7.67
N ASP A 91 1.76 5.03 7.39
CA ASP A 91 2.26 5.40 6.07
C ASP A 91 3.64 4.77 5.87
N PRO A 92 3.83 3.88 4.87
CA PRO A 92 5.14 3.31 4.60
C PRO A 92 6.11 4.34 3.98
N ALA A 93 5.64 5.54 3.61
CA ALA A 93 6.50 6.57 3.06
C ALA A 93 7.24 7.35 4.14
N GLU A 94 8.55 7.47 3.96
CA GLU A 94 9.41 8.30 4.78
C GLU A 94 8.99 9.79 4.72
N THR A 95 9.11 10.48 5.85
CA THR A 95 8.60 11.87 6.01
C THR A 95 9.30 12.87 5.09
N ASN A 96 10.60 12.67 4.84
CA ASN A 96 11.44 13.39 3.87
C ASN A 96 10.89 13.32 2.42
N VAL A 97 10.33 12.17 2.01
CA VAL A 97 9.72 11.94 0.69
C VAL A 97 8.38 12.68 0.62
N ARG A 98 7.62 12.72 1.71
CA ARG A 98 6.32 13.41 1.80
C ARG A 98 6.45 14.93 1.84
N LEU A 99 7.52 15.45 2.45
CA LEU A 99 7.74 16.90 2.55
C LEU A 99 8.08 17.52 1.18
N LYS A 100 8.69 16.74 0.28
CA LYS A 100 9.02 17.18 -1.07
C LYS A 100 7.75 17.19 -1.93
N LYS A 101 7.15 18.38 -2.11
CA LYS A 101 6.12 18.58 -3.14
C LYS A 101 6.78 18.46 -4.51
N TYR A 102 6.71 17.28 -5.11
CA TYR A 102 7.18 17.05 -6.48
C TYR A 102 6.36 17.92 -7.44
N LEU A 103 6.92 19.06 -7.85
CA LEU A 103 6.35 19.94 -8.88
C LEU A 103 6.54 19.35 -10.30
N LYS A 104 7.40 18.34 -10.44
CA LYS A 104 7.71 17.66 -11.69
C LYS A 104 7.47 16.14 -11.55
N PRO A 105 7.14 15.43 -12.66
CA PRO A 105 7.07 13.97 -12.67
C PRO A 105 8.36 13.37 -12.11
N ILE A 106 8.24 12.35 -11.25
CA ILE A 106 9.39 11.58 -10.77
C ILE A 106 10.15 11.05 -11.99
N PRO A 107 11.47 11.30 -12.11
CA PRO A 107 12.26 10.82 -13.23
C PRO A 107 12.27 9.29 -13.26
N THR A 108 12.24 8.69 -14.44
CA THR A 108 12.38 7.23 -14.59
C THR A 108 13.79 6.80 -14.21
N PHE A 109 13.88 5.73 -13.41
CA PHE A 109 15.16 5.14 -13.04
C PHE A 109 15.93 4.69 -14.28
N ASP A 110 17.20 5.09 -14.37
CA ASP A 110 18.10 4.70 -15.45
C ASP A 110 19.09 3.66 -14.92
N PRO A 111 18.87 2.35 -15.20
CA PRO A 111 19.74 1.28 -14.72
C PRO A 111 21.14 1.32 -15.35
N SER A 112 21.36 2.15 -16.38
CA SER A 112 22.70 2.36 -16.96
C SER A 112 23.57 3.30 -16.10
N LYS A 113 22.96 4.11 -15.23
CA LYS A 113 23.65 5.06 -14.34
C LYS A 113 23.79 4.57 -12.91
N HIS A 114 22.80 3.82 -12.42
CA HIS A 114 22.79 3.28 -11.07
C HIS A 114 22.35 1.81 -11.08
N THR A 115 23.08 0.96 -10.36
CA THR A 115 22.74 -0.48 -10.24
C THR A 115 21.53 -0.71 -9.33
N ARG A 116 21.28 0.21 -8.38
CA ARG A 116 20.17 0.16 -7.42
C ARG A 116 19.52 1.54 -7.27
N VAL A 117 18.23 1.54 -6.97
CA VAL A 117 17.43 2.77 -6.75
C VAL A 117 17.89 3.54 -5.50
N ILE A 118 18.39 2.81 -4.50
CA ILE A 118 18.93 3.36 -3.25
C ILE A 118 20.41 2.99 -3.17
N GLU A 119 21.25 4.00 -3.00
CA GLU A 119 22.70 3.86 -2.89
C GLU A 119 23.20 4.83 -1.81
N ASN A 120 24.06 4.38 -0.88
CA ASN A 120 24.55 5.17 0.27
C ASN A 120 23.46 5.93 1.07
N GLN A 121 22.37 5.25 1.43
CA GLN A 121 21.21 5.87 2.10
C GLN A 121 20.62 7.05 1.34
N TYR A 122 20.76 7.07 0.02
CA TYR A 122 20.17 8.09 -0.84
C TYR A 122 19.30 7.43 -1.89
N CYS A 123 18.03 7.84 -1.96
CA CYS A 123 17.12 7.42 -3.01
C CYS A 123 17.31 8.33 -4.21
N HIS A 124 17.91 7.81 -5.29
CA HIS A 124 18.16 8.58 -6.52
C HIS A 124 16.89 8.83 -7.35
N LEU A 125 15.81 8.09 -7.06
CA LEU A 125 14.50 8.28 -7.70
C LEU A 125 13.71 9.43 -7.07
N CYS A 126 13.75 9.52 -5.74
CA CYS A 126 13.10 10.56 -4.95
C CYS A 126 14.02 11.77 -4.70
N GLU A 127 15.32 11.60 -4.96
CA GLU A 127 16.40 12.56 -4.65
C GLU A 127 16.34 13.03 -3.18
N VAL A 128 16.27 12.07 -2.26
CA VAL A 128 16.24 12.30 -0.81
C VAL A 128 17.13 11.27 -0.10
N ALA A 129 17.77 11.69 0.99
CA ALA A 129 18.44 10.77 1.91
C ALA A 129 17.37 9.97 2.66
N VAL A 130 17.45 8.64 2.63
CA VAL A 130 16.54 7.67 3.28
C VAL A 130 16.87 7.57 4.76
#